data_AF-X1N1Y3-F1
#
_entry.id   AF-X1N1Y3-F1
#
_cell.length_a   1.000
_cell.length_b   1.000
_cell.length_c   1.000
_cell.angle_alpha   90.00
_cell.angle_beta   90.00
_cell.angle_gamma   90.00
#
_symmetry.space_group_name_H-M   'P 1'
#
loop_
_entity.id
_entity.type
_entity.pdbx_description
1 polymer ?
#
loop_
_entity_poly.entity_id
_entity_poly.type
_entity_poly.pdbx_seq_one_letter_code
_entity_poly.pdbx_strand_id
1 'polypeptide(L)'
;MEADQTGSIVVDIWKDTYANFPPTDADSITASAPPTISTAQKSQDSTLAGWTTSIAAGDILAFNVDSCTTITRVTISLKVAKS
;
A
#
# COMPACT_ATOMS: atom_id res chain seq x y z
N MET A 1 -3.85 -7.61 -2.78
CA MET A 1 -3.39 -8.08 -1.46
C MET A 1 -3.89 -9.47 -1.25
N GLU A 2 -3.05 -10.35 -0.72
CA GLU A 2 -3.39 -11.74 -0.41
C GLU A 2 -2.99 -12.03 1.04
N ALA A 3 -3.94 -12.42 1.88
CA ALA A 3 -3.78 -12.63 3.31
C ALA A 3 -3.79 -14.13 3.67
N ASP A 4 -3.20 -14.45 4.83
CA ASP A 4 -3.12 -15.81 5.37
C ASP A 4 -4.47 -16.38 5.85
N GLN A 5 -5.38 -15.50 6.26
CA GLN A 5 -6.71 -15.89 6.74
C GLN A 5 -7.75 -14.79 6.51
N THR A 6 -9.02 -15.13 6.66
CA THR A 6 -10.11 -14.14 6.51
C THR A 6 -10.03 -13.13 7.64
N GLY A 7 -9.96 -11.86 7.29
CA GLY A 7 -9.97 -10.76 8.24
C GLY A 7 -10.12 -9.42 7.52
N SER A 8 -9.70 -8.35 8.18
CA SER A 8 -9.64 -7.02 7.58
C SER A 8 -8.28 -6.38 7.82
N ILE A 9 -7.78 -5.63 6.85
CA ILE A 9 -6.54 -4.86 6.99
C ILE A 9 -6.60 -3.65 6.05
N VAL A 10 -6.11 -2.52 6.54
CA VAL A 10 -5.87 -1.30 5.76
C VAL A 10 -4.38 -1.03 5.82
N VAL A 11 -3.74 -0.88 4.66
CA VAL A 11 -2.31 -0.58 4.57
C VAL A 11 -2.13 0.64 3.70
N ASP A 12 -1.63 1.74 4.25
CA ASP A 12 -1.20 2.89 3.46
C ASP A 12 0.20 2.64 2.88
N ILE A 13 0.45 3.21 1.70
CA ILE A 13 1.73 3.12 1.01
C ILE A 13 2.28 4.52 0.90
N TRP A 14 3.49 4.70 1.43
CA TRP A 14 4.21 5.96 1.39
C TRP A 14 5.39 5.86 0.45
N LYS A 15 5.73 6.96 -0.21
CA LYS A 15 6.83 7.03 -1.16
C LYS A 15 7.69 8.24 -0.86
N ASP A 16 8.97 8.00 -0.64
CA ASP A 16 9.94 9.08 -0.40
C ASP A 16 11.26 8.82 -1.14
N THR A 17 12.10 9.84 -1.18
CA THR A 17 13.47 9.72 -1.69
C THR A 17 14.41 9.22 -0.59
N TYR A 18 15.54 8.62 -0.97
CA TYR A 18 16.57 8.23 0.00
C TYR A 18 17.08 9.40 0.86
N ALA A 19 17.11 10.62 0.32
CA ALA A 19 17.62 11.80 1.02
C ALA A 19 16.69 12.30 2.13
N ASN A 20 15.39 12.02 2.03
CA ASN A 20 14.36 12.50 2.95
C ASN A 20 13.91 11.45 3.97
N PHE A 21 14.45 10.22 3.90
CA PHE A 21 14.12 9.14 4.80
C PHE A 21 14.26 9.56 6.29
N PRO A 22 13.29 9.21 7.17
CA PRO A 22 12.21 8.24 6.95
C PRO A 22 10.91 8.83 6.35
N PRO A 23 10.21 8.07 5.47
CA PRO A 23 8.87 8.40 5.02
C PRO A 23 7.88 8.56 6.17
N THR A 24 6.92 9.45 6.00
CA THR A 24 5.83 9.76 6.94
C THR A 24 4.47 9.65 6.26
N ASP A 25 3.40 9.81 7.04
CA ASP A 25 2.02 9.87 6.54
C ASP A 25 1.81 10.95 5.46
N ALA A 26 2.59 12.04 5.50
CA ALA A 26 2.53 13.09 4.49
C ALA A 26 3.02 12.63 3.10
N ASP A 27 3.72 11.49 3.04
CA ASP A 27 4.29 10.90 1.83
C ASP A 27 3.37 9.84 1.22
N SER A 28 2.11 9.77 1.67
CA SER A 28 1.11 8.84 1.15
C SER A 28 0.89 8.99 -0.36
N ILE A 29 0.96 7.86 -1.06
CA ILE A 29 0.63 7.77 -2.48
C ILE A 29 -0.77 7.21 -2.74
N THR A 30 -1.50 6.83 -1.69
CA THR A 30 -2.83 6.18 -1.83
C THR A 30 -3.99 7.15 -1.62
N ALA A 31 -3.70 8.38 -1.14
CA ALA A 31 -4.68 9.42 -0.83
C ALA A 31 -5.80 8.88 0.06
N SER A 32 -7.06 9.01 -0.34
CA SER A 32 -8.21 8.49 0.42
C SER A 32 -8.57 7.04 0.07
N ALA A 33 -7.77 6.34 -0.73
CA ALA A 33 -8.03 4.97 -1.18
C ALA A 33 -6.87 3.99 -0.88
N PRO A 34 -6.46 3.81 0.40
CA PRO A 34 -5.47 2.80 0.75
C PRO A 34 -5.93 1.37 0.39
N PRO A 35 -5.01 0.47 0.00
CA PRO A 35 -5.27 -0.95 -0.12
C PRO A 35 -5.98 -1.51 1.11
N THR A 36 -7.18 -2.06 0.89
CA THR A 36 -8.05 -2.55 1.96
C THR A 36 -8.54 -3.96 1.64
N ILE A 37 -8.46 -4.86 2.61
CA ILE A 37 -9.26 -6.09 2.66
C ILE A 37 -10.33 -5.88 3.75
N SER A 38 -11.58 -6.21 3.42
CA SER A 38 -12.72 -6.12 4.36
C SER A 38 -13.40 -7.48 4.47
N THR A 39 -13.24 -8.16 5.63
CA THR A 39 -13.84 -9.48 5.92
C THR A 39 -13.64 -10.50 4.79
N ALA A 40 -12.41 -10.57 4.27
CA ALA A 40 -12.05 -11.44 3.16
C ALA A 40 -10.59 -11.90 3.30
N GLN A 41 -10.12 -12.71 2.34
CA GLN A 41 -8.72 -13.15 2.28
C GLN A 41 -7.90 -12.37 1.25
N LYS A 42 -8.55 -11.59 0.38
CA LYS A 42 -7.87 -10.88 -0.70
C LYS A 42 -8.65 -9.67 -1.21
N SER A 43 -7.93 -8.73 -1.83
CA SER A 43 -8.52 -7.62 -2.58
C SER A 43 -7.60 -7.18 -3.70
N GLN A 44 -8.16 -6.56 -4.74
CA GLN A 44 -7.41 -5.98 -5.84
C GLN A 44 -8.06 -4.66 -6.24
N ASP A 45 -7.25 -3.63 -6.43
CA ASP A 45 -7.66 -2.39 -7.12
C ASP A 45 -6.76 -2.22 -8.35
N SER A 46 -7.39 -2.12 -9.52
CA SER A 46 -6.71 -1.85 -10.80
C SER A 46 -6.97 -0.43 -11.32
N THR A 47 -7.78 0.35 -10.62
CA THR A 47 -8.19 1.71 -11.00
C THR A 47 -7.29 2.76 -10.34
N LEU A 48 -6.84 2.53 -9.10
CA LEU A 48 -5.92 3.39 -8.36
C LEU A 48 -6.40 4.86 -8.30
N ALA A 49 -7.69 5.07 -8.04
CA ALA A 49 -8.30 6.39 -8.07
C ALA A 49 -7.64 7.33 -7.03
N GLY A 50 -7.11 8.46 -7.50
CA GLY A 50 -6.45 9.44 -6.64
C GLY A 50 -5.01 9.11 -6.25
N TRP A 51 -4.48 7.96 -6.67
CA TRP A 51 -3.11 7.57 -6.33
C TRP A 51 -2.07 8.37 -7.12
N THR A 52 -0.95 8.65 -6.47
CA THR A 52 0.29 8.99 -7.18
C THR A 52 0.92 7.71 -7.70
N THR A 53 0.88 7.49 -9.02
CA THR A 53 1.31 6.23 -9.65
C THR A 53 2.73 6.25 -10.22
N SER A 54 3.40 7.41 -10.19
CA SER A 54 4.78 7.55 -10.65
C SER A 54 5.76 7.15 -9.55
N ILE A 55 6.56 6.12 -9.84
CA ILE A 55 7.67 5.65 -8.99
C ILE A 55 8.95 5.86 -9.79
N ALA A 56 9.84 6.72 -9.28
CA ALA A 56 11.13 6.98 -9.89
C ALA A 56 12.19 5.98 -9.38
N ALA A 57 13.25 5.82 -10.16
CA ALA A 57 14.40 5.04 -9.71
C ALA A 57 15.02 5.69 -8.47
N GLY A 58 15.17 4.91 -7.39
CA GLY A 58 15.69 5.40 -6.11
C GLY A 58 14.63 5.83 -5.11
N ASP A 59 13.34 5.82 -5.48
CA ASP A 59 12.25 5.98 -4.52
C ASP A 59 12.20 4.78 -3.56
N ILE A 60 11.91 5.06 -2.29
CA ILE A 60 11.69 4.09 -1.22
C ILE A 60 10.19 4.01 -0.98
N LEU A 61 9.66 2.78 -0.95
CA LEU A 61 8.28 2.51 -0.55
C LEU A 61 8.22 2.00 0.88
N ALA A 62 7.42 2.65 1.72
CA ALA A 62 7.08 2.17 3.05
C ALA A 62 5.61 1.73 3.08
N PHE A 63 5.32 0.71 3.88
CA PHE A 63 3.98 0.14 4.03
C PHE A 63 3.55 0.29 5.48
N ASN A 64 2.60 1.18 5.73
CA ASN A 64 2.08 1.46 7.05
C ASN A 64 0.77 0.72 7.29
N VAL A 65 0.70 -0.11 8.32
CA VAL A 65 -0.53 -0.83 8.69
C VAL A 65 -1.39 0.07 9.57
N ASP A 66 -2.37 0.76 8.98
CA ASP A 66 -3.28 1.65 9.72
C ASP A 66 -4.21 0.88 10.65
N SER A 67 -4.65 -0.29 10.21
CA SER A 67 -5.49 -1.18 11.00
C SER A 67 -5.38 -2.62 10.54
N CYS A 68 -5.53 -3.56 11.47
CA CYS A 68 -5.58 -4.99 11.16
C CYS A 68 -6.48 -5.72 12.15
N THR A 69 -7.31 -6.63 11.65
CA THR A 69 -8.06 -7.60 12.44
C THR A 69 -7.89 -8.99 11.86
N THR A 70 -7.56 -9.94 12.72
CA THR A 70 -7.36 -11.36 12.41
C THR A 70 -6.12 -11.64 11.55
N ILE A 71 -5.92 -10.98 10.40
CA ILE A 71 -4.80 -11.24 9.48
C ILE A 71 -3.45 -11.13 10.21
N THR A 72 -2.58 -12.13 10.05
CA THR A 72 -1.23 -12.10 10.65
C THR A 72 -0.13 -11.98 9.61
N ARG A 73 -0.42 -12.29 8.34
CA ARG A 73 0.50 -12.15 7.21
C ARG A 73 -0.28 -11.72 5.97
N VAL A 74 0.18 -10.67 5.31
CA VAL A 74 -0.37 -10.21 4.03
C VAL A 74 0.75 -9.97 3.03
N THR A 75 0.49 -10.30 1.76
CA THR A 75 1.35 -9.92 0.63
C THR A 75 0.70 -8.77 -0.13
N ILE A 76 1.45 -7.69 -0.33
CA ILE A 76 1.07 -6.57 -1.19
C ILE A 76 1.91 -6.65 -2.46
N SER A 77 1.25 -6.62 -3.61
CA SER A 77 1.89 -6.67 -4.92
C SER A 77 1.46 -5.45 -5.72
N LEU A 78 2.42 -4.67 -6.20
CA LEU A 78 2.18 -3.53 -7.08
C LEU A 78 2.54 -3.92 -8.52
N LYS A 79 1.61 -3.73 -9.45
CA LYS A 79 1.89 -3.88 -10.88
C LYS A 79 2.45 -2.57 -11.40
N VAL A 80 3.73 -2.57 -11.78
CA VAL A 80 4.42 -1.39 -12.31
C VAL A 80 4.62 -1.52 -13.83
N ALA A 81 4.47 -0.41 -14.54
CA ALA A 81 4.86 -0.28 -15.94
C ALA A 81 6.17 0.48 -16.02
N LYS A 82 7.15 -0.07 -16.74
CA LYS A 82 8.40 0.65 -17.03
C LYS A 82 8.14 1.66 -18.14
N SER A 83 8.43 2.94 -17.87
CA SER A 83 8.45 4.02 -18.85
C SER A 83 9.87 4.30 -19.33
#